data_AF-A0A081GJ55-F1
#
_entry.id   AF-A0A081GJ55-F1
#
_cell.length_a   1.000
_cell.length_b   1.000
_cell.length_c   1.000
_cell.angle_alpha   90.00
_cell.angle_beta   90.00
_cell.angle_gamma   90.00
#
_symmetry.space_group_name_H-M   'P 1'
#
loop_
_entity.id
_entity.type
_entity.pdbx_description
1 polymer ?
#
loop_
_entity_poly.entity_id
_entity_poly.type
_entity_poly.pdbx_seq_one_letter_code
_entity_poly.pdbx_strand_id
1 'polypeptide(L)'
;MDCRNGHLLTTIRRGAPRGEICWIDLYRSADRGRSWALAARVAETGTANGNPPALVRLEDGRLCCVFGERDQRRLIARFSDDEGCPWGEERVLRDDFHADRHDDPDLGYPRLTQRADGQLLTVYYWATRELPPQQIAATIWSP
;
A
#
# COMPACT_ATOMS: atom_id res chain seq x y z
N MET A 1 3.12 7.90 -10.37
CA MET A 1 1.98 7.99 -11.31
C MET A 1 1.78 9.45 -11.71
N ASP A 2 1.24 9.69 -12.90
CA ASP A 2 0.84 11.02 -13.36
C ASP A 2 -0.53 11.41 -12.77
N CYS A 3 -0.69 12.68 -12.39
CA CYS A 3 -1.86 13.23 -11.73
C CYS A 3 -2.44 14.40 -12.56
N ARG A 4 -3.47 15.08 -12.04
CA ARG A 4 -3.98 16.28 -12.70
C ARG A 4 -2.83 17.30 -12.88
N ASN A 5 -2.88 18.06 -13.97
CA ASN A 5 -1.95 19.15 -14.28
C ASN A 5 -0.46 18.75 -14.48
N GLY A 6 -0.18 17.47 -14.74
CA GLY A 6 1.19 16.99 -15.00
C GLY A 6 2.07 16.87 -13.75
N HIS A 7 1.45 16.88 -12.57
CA HIS A 7 2.11 16.54 -11.32
C HIS A 7 2.37 15.03 -11.25
N LEU A 8 3.50 14.64 -10.70
CA LEU A 8 3.80 13.24 -10.41
C LEU A 8 3.67 12.97 -8.92
N LEU A 9 3.07 11.83 -8.57
CA LEU A 9 3.01 11.32 -7.20
C LEU A 9 3.73 9.97 -7.10
N THR A 10 4.46 9.76 -6.01
CA THR A 10 5.07 8.47 -5.69
C THR A 10 5.04 8.22 -4.19
N THR A 11 4.88 6.96 -3.81
CA THR A 11 4.92 6.53 -2.41
C THR A 11 6.20 5.77 -2.12
N ILE A 12 6.83 6.06 -0.99
CA ILE A 12 8.13 5.51 -0.60
C ILE A 12 7.99 4.79 0.73
N ARG A 13 8.47 3.54 0.79
CA ARG A 13 8.62 2.78 2.03
C ARG A 13 9.68 3.45 2.91
N ARG A 14 9.34 3.69 4.17
CA ARG A 14 10.27 4.19 5.18
C ARG A 14 10.51 3.10 6.21
N GLY A 15 11.73 2.58 6.22
CA GLY A 15 12.21 1.70 7.28
C GLY A 15 12.72 2.51 8.46
N ALA A 16 12.55 1.96 9.65
CA ALA A 16 13.11 2.47 10.90
C ALA A 16 13.97 1.37 11.55
N PRO A 17 14.77 1.69 12.59
CA PRO A 17 15.41 0.68 13.41
C PRO A 17 14.41 -0.37 13.93
N ARG A 18 14.91 -1.56 14.24
CA ARG A 18 14.06 -2.69 14.67
C ARG A 18 13.25 -2.31 15.91
N GLY A 19 11.92 -2.48 15.84
CA GLY A 19 11.00 -2.17 16.93
C GLY A 19 10.46 -0.74 16.89
N GLU A 20 10.93 0.10 15.98
CA GLU A 20 10.36 1.42 15.72
C GLU A 20 9.36 1.37 14.57
N ILE A 21 8.37 2.27 14.62
CA ILE A 21 7.31 2.34 13.62
C ILE A 21 7.91 2.68 12.25
N CYS A 22 7.64 1.83 11.27
CA CYS A 22 7.85 2.07 9.85
C CYS A 22 6.61 2.72 9.24
N TRP A 23 6.78 3.49 8.16
CA TRP A 23 5.67 4.20 7.52
C TRP A 23 5.83 4.33 6.02
N ILE A 24 4.85 4.97 5.39
CA ILE A 24 4.86 5.31 3.97
C ILE A 24 4.79 6.83 3.82
N ASP A 25 5.73 7.40 3.09
CA ASP A 25 5.69 8.80 2.67
C ASP A 25 5.11 8.91 1.26
N LEU A 26 4.34 9.95 1.00
CA LEU A 26 3.96 10.40 -0.32
C LEU A 26 4.84 11.59 -0.72
N TYR A 27 5.44 11.50 -1.90
CA TYR A 27 6.17 12.58 -2.53
C TYR A 27 5.47 13.07 -3.78
N ARG A 28 5.58 14.38 -4.02
CA ARG A 28 5.03 15.07 -5.18
C ARG A 28 6.12 15.77 -5.96
N SER A 29 6.03 15.71 -7.28
CA SER A 29 6.78 16.57 -8.18
C SER A 29 5.83 17.41 -9.01
N ALA A 30 6.04 18.72 -9.01
CA ALA A 30 5.29 19.67 -9.85
C ALA A 30 6.04 20.01 -11.16
N ASP A 31 7.22 19.45 -11.37
CA ASP A 31 8.14 19.84 -12.42
C ASP A 31 8.62 18.66 -13.29
N ARG A 32 7.73 17.67 -13.47
CA ARG A 32 7.96 16.44 -14.25
C ARG A 32 9.12 15.59 -13.74
N GLY A 33 9.24 15.50 -12.42
CA GLY A 33 10.21 14.63 -11.74
C GLY A 33 11.59 15.23 -11.53
N ARG A 34 11.78 16.54 -11.82
CA ARG A 34 13.07 17.22 -11.61
C ARG A 34 13.34 17.48 -10.14
N SER A 35 12.32 17.83 -9.37
CA SER A 35 12.37 17.96 -7.92
C SER A 35 11.16 17.30 -7.26
N TRP A 36 11.33 16.92 -6.00
CA TRP A 36 10.32 16.20 -5.21
C TRP A 36 10.21 16.82 -3.83
N ALA A 37 8.97 17.05 -3.39
CA ALA A 37 8.65 17.52 -2.04
C ALA A 37 7.83 16.45 -1.31
N LEU A 38 8.07 16.33 0.00
CA LEU A 38 7.24 15.51 0.88
C LEU A 38 5.83 16.13 0.92
N ALA A 39 4.82 15.33 0.59
CA ALA A 39 3.43 15.78 0.53
C ALA A 39 2.62 15.31 1.75
N ALA A 40 2.79 14.06 2.18
CA ALA A 40 2.07 13.49 3.31
C ALA A 40 2.73 12.22 3.86
N ARG A 41 2.41 11.87 5.10
CA ARG A 41 2.58 10.50 5.63
C ARG A 41 1.29 9.73 5.38
N VAL A 42 1.37 8.68 4.57
CA VAL A 42 0.20 7.91 4.10
C VAL A 42 -0.33 6.98 5.18
N ALA A 43 0.55 6.23 5.85
CA ALA A 43 0.18 5.25 6.85
C ALA A 43 1.40 4.77 7.64
N GLU A 44 1.13 4.17 8.78
CA GLU A 44 2.09 3.35 9.53
C GLU A 44 1.97 1.89 9.05
N THR A 45 3.07 1.13 9.11
CA THR A 45 3.15 -0.21 8.50
C THR A 45 3.64 -1.28 9.48
N GLY A 46 3.59 -0.95 10.77
CA GLY A 46 4.11 -1.76 11.86
C GLY A 46 5.57 -1.46 12.20
N THR A 47 6.13 -2.24 13.12
CA THR A 47 7.46 -2.06 13.73
C THR A 47 8.55 -3.00 13.17
N ALA A 48 8.18 -3.81 12.17
CA ALA A 48 9.08 -4.72 11.49
C ALA A 48 9.92 -3.99 10.41
N ASN A 49 9.87 -4.44 9.16
CA ASN A 49 10.71 -3.91 8.07
C ASN A 49 10.01 -2.78 7.27
N GLY A 50 8.75 -2.47 7.61
CA GLY A 50 7.82 -1.74 6.73
C GLY A 50 7.48 -2.54 5.47
N ASN A 51 6.43 -2.15 4.75
CA ASN A 51 6.01 -2.80 3.50
C ASN A 51 6.02 -1.81 2.34
N PRO A 52 6.49 -2.18 1.14
CA PRO A 52 6.37 -1.31 -0.01
C PRO A 52 4.89 -1.09 -0.37
N PRO A 53 4.48 0.16 -0.63
CA PRO A 53 3.12 0.49 -1.06
C PRO A 53 2.92 0.27 -2.57
N ALA A 54 1.65 0.11 -2.96
CA ALA A 54 1.18 0.23 -4.33
C ALA A 54 0.16 1.37 -4.42
N LEU A 55 0.42 2.36 -5.27
CA LEU A 55 -0.42 3.55 -5.44
C LEU A 55 -1.06 3.55 -6.83
N VAL A 56 -2.36 3.79 -6.88
CA VAL A 56 -3.10 4.06 -8.13
C VAL A 56 -4.00 5.28 -7.97
N ARG A 57 -4.28 5.94 -9.07
CA ARG A 57 -5.35 6.94 -9.17
C ARG A 57 -6.56 6.28 -9.82
N LEU A 58 -7.71 6.40 -9.17
CA LEU A 58 -8.96 5.85 -9.64
C LEU A 58 -9.57 6.75 -10.73
N GLU A 59 -10.48 6.16 -11.51
CA GLU A 59 -11.27 6.85 -12.53
C GLU A 59 -12.10 8.01 -11.96
N ASP A 60 -12.63 7.86 -10.73
CA ASP A 60 -13.36 8.92 -10.03
C ASP A 60 -12.44 10.05 -9.49
N GLY A 61 -11.13 9.90 -9.64
CA GLY A 61 -10.12 10.88 -9.28
C GLY A 61 -9.46 10.66 -7.92
N ARG A 62 -10.01 9.79 -7.06
CA ARG A 62 -9.42 9.46 -5.75
C ARG A 62 -8.07 8.75 -5.94
N LEU A 63 -7.22 8.83 -4.92
CA LEU A 63 -6.03 7.98 -4.82
C LEU A 63 -6.32 6.78 -3.94
N CYS A 64 -5.82 5.61 -4.32
CA CYS A 64 -5.83 4.41 -3.51
C CYS A 64 -4.40 3.92 -3.30
N CYS A 65 -4.02 3.72 -2.04
CA CYS A 65 -2.74 3.15 -1.65
C CYS A 65 -2.97 1.84 -0.89
N VAL A 66 -2.36 0.75 -1.36
CA VAL A 66 -2.42 -0.56 -0.72
C VAL A 66 -1.03 -0.96 -0.22
N PHE A 67 -0.95 -1.50 0.99
CA PHE A 67 0.30 -1.90 1.64
C PHE A 67 0.05 -3.03 2.64
N GLY A 68 1.09 -3.81 2.93
CA GLY A 68 1.07 -4.73 4.07
C GLY A 68 1.33 -3.99 5.38
N GLU A 69 0.57 -4.31 6.42
CA GLU A 69 0.81 -3.90 7.80
C GLU A 69 1.29 -5.14 8.56
N ARG A 70 2.51 -5.10 9.10
CA ARG A 70 3.22 -6.31 9.52
C ARG A 70 3.04 -6.67 11.00
N ASP A 71 2.55 -5.77 11.84
CA ASP A 71 2.32 -6.07 13.26
C ASP A 71 1.04 -6.89 13.43
N GLN A 72 -0.04 -6.53 12.74
CA GLN A 72 -1.30 -7.28 12.73
C GLN A 72 -1.44 -8.21 11.52
N ARG A 73 -0.44 -8.21 10.63
CA ARG A 73 -0.32 -9.12 9.46
C ARG A 73 -1.49 -8.96 8.48
N ARG A 74 -1.82 -7.70 8.16
CA ARG A 74 -2.96 -7.33 7.32
C ARG A 74 -2.51 -6.77 5.98
N LEU A 75 -3.38 -6.88 4.98
CA LEU A 75 -3.29 -6.10 3.75
C LEU A 75 -4.31 -4.96 3.86
N ILE A 76 -3.83 -3.72 3.82
CA ILE A 76 -4.63 -2.52 4.07
C ILE A 76 -4.70 -1.67 2.81
N ALA A 77 -5.87 -1.10 2.54
CA ALA A 77 -6.07 0.00 1.61
C ALA A 77 -6.39 1.30 2.38
N ARG A 78 -5.88 2.43 1.89
CA ARG A 78 -6.32 3.76 2.29
C ARG A 78 -6.62 4.59 1.05
N PHE A 79 -7.55 5.55 1.21
CA PHE A 79 -7.98 6.43 0.14
C PHE A 79 -7.70 7.89 0.45
N SER A 80 -7.52 8.69 -0.59
CA SER A 80 -7.48 10.15 -0.48
C SER A 80 -8.27 10.77 -1.62
N ASP A 81 -9.20 11.66 -1.26
CA ASP A 81 -10.04 12.38 -2.22
C ASP A 81 -9.34 13.62 -2.80
N ASP A 82 -8.31 14.12 -2.11
CA ASP A 82 -7.63 15.38 -2.43
C ASP A 82 -6.11 15.17 -2.56
N GLU A 83 -5.71 14.63 -3.70
CA GLU A 83 -4.31 14.51 -4.14
C GLU A 83 -3.32 13.94 -3.09
N GLY A 84 -3.80 13.05 -2.22
CA GLY A 84 -2.97 12.36 -1.24
C GLY A 84 -2.83 13.06 0.12
N CYS A 85 -3.69 14.04 0.43
CA CYS A 85 -3.84 14.55 1.80
C CYS A 85 -5.23 15.20 2.00
N PRO A 86 -6.04 14.77 2.99
CA PRO A 86 -5.77 13.73 3.98
C PRO A 86 -5.95 12.32 3.41
N TRP A 87 -5.51 11.31 4.17
CA TRP A 87 -5.82 9.90 3.93
C TRP A 87 -6.93 9.45 4.88
N GLY A 88 -7.96 8.79 4.35
CA GLY A 88 -9.08 8.25 5.11
C GLY A 88 -8.71 7.03 5.95
N GLU A 89 -9.70 6.40 6.58
CA GLU A 89 -9.50 5.24 7.47
C GLU A 89 -8.89 4.03 6.75
N GLU A 90 -8.34 3.10 7.53
CA GLU A 90 -7.83 1.83 7.04
C GLU A 90 -8.98 0.91 6.61
N ARG A 91 -8.89 0.38 5.40
CA ARG A 91 -9.76 -0.70 4.93
C ARG A 91 -8.96 -2.00 4.85
N VAL A 92 -9.33 -2.97 5.67
CA VAL A 92 -8.71 -4.30 5.64
C VAL A 92 -9.17 -5.06 4.39
N LEU A 93 -8.22 -5.47 3.56
CA LEU A 93 -8.45 -6.34 2.41
C LEU A 93 -8.24 -7.81 2.75
N ARG A 94 -7.30 -8.10 3.67
CA ARG A 94 -7.01 -9.42 4.24
C ARG A 94 -6.40 -9.32 5.63
N ASP A 95 -6.67 -10.32 6.46
CA ASP A 95 -6.21 -10.47 7.84
C ASP A 95 -5.95 -11.94 8.23
N ASP A 96 -5.94 -12.84 7.25
CA ASP A 96 -5.80 -14.29 7.40
C ASP A 96 -4.36 -14.80 7.17
N PHE A 97 -3.35 -13.92 7.31
CA PHE A 97 -1.95 -14.33 7.09
C PHE A 97 -1.50 -15.33 8.15
N HIS A 98 -0.89 -16.42 7.69
CA HIS A 98 -0.25 -17.40 8.55
C HIS A 98 1.27 -17.29 8.46
N ALA A 99 1.91 -16.90 9.56
CA ALA A 99 3.36 -16.89 9.64
C ALA A 99 3.90 -18.32 9.72
N ASP A 100 5.16 -18.47 9.30
CA ASP A 100 5.87 -19.73 9.43
C ASP A 100 6.27 -20.01 10.90
N ARG A 101 7.04 -21.09 11.10
CA ARG A 101 7.56 -21.47 12.42
C ARG A 101 8.51 -20.44 13.07
N HIS A 102 8.98 -19.44 12.32
CA HIS A 102 9.84 -18.36 12.80
C HIS A 102 9.04 -17.11 13.17
N ASP A 103 7.71 -17.16 13.02
CA ASP A 103 6.78 -16.07 13.29
C ASP A 103 7.10 -14.77 12.52
N ASP A 104 7.69 -14.92 11.32
CA ASP A 104 8.05 -13.79 10.45
C ASP A 104 6.81 -13.28 9.69
N PRO A 105 6.45 -11.98 9.79
CA PRO A 105 5.39 -11.38 9.00
C PRO A 105 5.84 -11.10 7.55
N ASP A 106 6.25 -12.15 6.86
CA ASP A 106 6.71 -12.10 5.49
C ASP A 106 5.50 -12.08 4.55
N LEU A 107 4.96 -10.90 4.29
CA LEU A 107 3.77 -10.70 3.45
C LEU A 107 3.85 -9.41 2.64
N GLY A 108 2.95 -9.27 1.66
CA GLY A 108 2.63 -8.03 0.98
C GLY A 108 3.30 -7.87 -0.37
N TYR A 109 4.03 -6.76 -0.57
CA TYR A 109 4.54 -6.33 -1.88
C TYR A 109 3.43 -6.22 -2.94
N PRO A 110 2.36 -5.45 -2.66
CA PRO A 110 1.25 -5.33 -3.56
C PRO A 110 1.65 -4.74 -4.92
N ARG A 111 0.85 -5.11 -5.92
CA ARG A 111 0.66 -4.44 -7.20
C ARG A 111 -0.83 -4.19 -7.35
N LEU A 112 -1.18 -2.99 -7.78
CA LEU A 112 -2.56 -2.51 -7.76
C LEU A 112 -2.90 -1.90 -9.11
N THR A 113 -4.08 -2.24 -9.64
CA THR A 113 -4.64 -1.63 -10.84
C THR A 113 -6.17 -1.59 -10.75
N GLN A 114 -6.78 -0.59 -11.39
CA GLN A 114 -8.23 -0.56 -11.60
C GLN A 114 -8.57 -1.25 -12.91
N ARG A 115 -9.50 -2.20 -12.84
CA ARG A 115 -10.03 -2.95 -13.98
C ARG A 115 -11.12 -2.13 -14.67
N ALA A 116 -11.41 -2.48 -15.92
CA ALA A 116 -12.43 -1.78 -16.73
C ALA A 116 -13.86 -1.88 -16.20
N ASP A 117 -14.13 -2.79 -15.26
CA ASP A 117 -15.41 -2.90 -14.55
C ASP A 117 -15.48 -2.02 -13.28
N GLY A 118 -14.46 -1.16 -13.08
CA GLY A 118 -14.34 -0.26 -11.94
C GLY A 118 -13.78 -0.91 -10.68
N GLN A 119 -13.62 -2.23 -10.64
CA GLN A 119 -13.05 -2.94 -9.49
C GLN A 119 -11.54 -2.80 -9.43
N LEU A 120 -10.98 -2.88 -8.22
CA LEU A 120 -9.54 -2.95 -8.00
C LEU A 120 -9.06 -4.40 -7.97
N LEU A 121 -7.96 -4.67 -8.66
CA LEU A 121 -7.17 -5.90 -8.54
C LEU A 121 -5.90 -5.58 -7.76
N THR A 122 -5.75 -6.21 -6.60
CA THR A 122 -4.50 -6.20 -5.84
C THR A 122 -3.85 -7.58 -5.91
N VAL A 123 -2.62 -7.67 -6.41
CA VAL A 123 -1.78 -8.89 -6.42
C VAL A 123 -0.64 -8.73 -5.42
N TYR A 124 -0.33 -9.73 -4.61
CA TYR A 124 0.67 -9.69 -3.53
C TYR A 124 1.14 -11.11 -3.21
N TYR A 125 2.19 -11.28 -2.41
CA TYR A 125 2.51 -12.59 -1.83
C TYR A 125 1.92 -12.73 -0.43
N TRP A 126 1.49 -13.96 -0.11
CA TRP A 126 0.74 -14.29 1.10
C TRP A 126 0.91 -15.77 1.44
N ALA A 127 0.71 -16.12 2.71
CA ALA A 127 0.58 -17.48 3.20
C ALA A 127 -0.67 -17.59 4.08
N THR A 128 -1.39 -18.72 4.01
CA THR A 128 -2.53 -19.01 4.90
C THR A 128 -2.30 -20.32 5.63
N ARG A 129 -3.17 -20.66 6.58
CA ARG A 129 -3.07 -21.92 7.31
C ARG A 129 -3.26 -23.14 6.40
N GLU A 130 -4.15 -23.01 5.42
CA GLU A 130 -4.50 -24.05 4.46
C GLU A 130 -3.44 -24.19 3.36
N LEU A 131 -2.75 -23.09 3.04
CA LEU A 131 -1.67 -23.01 2.07
C LEU A 131 -0.45 -22.32 2.71
N PRO A 132 0.32 -23.04 3.55
CA PRO A 132 1.41 -22.46 4.33
C PRO A 132 2.61 -21.90 3.54
N PRO A 133 3.00 -22.46 2.39
CA PRO A 133 4.06 -21.85 1.58
C PRO A 133 3.64 -20.48 1.04
N GLN A 134 4.61 -19.55 0.96
CA GLN A 134 4.39 -18.26 0.32
C GLN A 134 3.94 -18.44 -1.14
N GLN A 135 2.86 -17.77 -1.50
CA GLN A 135 2.25 -17.84 -2.81
C GLN A 135 1.85 -16.46 -3.29
N ILE A 136 1.76 -16.29 -4.62
CA ILE A 136 1.13 -15.11 -5.20
C ILE A 136 -0.39 -15.28 -5.07
N ALA A 137 -1.00 -14.34 -4.37
CA ALA A 137 -2.44 -14.25 -4.19
C ALA A 137 -2.97 -12.94 -4.80
N ALA A 138 -4.29 -12.88 -4.99
CA ALA A 138 -4.95 -11.69 -5.48
C ALA A 138 -6.30 -11.47 -4.78
N THR A 139 -6.65 -10.19 -4.60
CA THR A 139 -7.98 -9.76 -4.15
C THR A 139 -8.59 -8.86 -5.22
N ILE A 140 -9.82 -9.17 -5.63
CA ILE A 140 -10.65 -8.30 -6.46
C ILE A 140 -11.71 -7.68 -5.57
N TRP A 141 -11.83 -6.35 -5.57
CA TRP A 141 -12.66 -5.63 -4.60
C TRP A 141 -13.14 -4.29 -5.16
N SER A 142 -14.28 -3.81 -4.67
CA SER A 142 -14.81 -2.49 -5.08
C SER A 142 -14.14 -1.37 -4.28
N PRO A 143 -13.67 -0.29 -4.92
CA PRO A 143 -13.02 0.84 -4.26
C PRO A 143 -13.93 1.57 -3.26
#